data_AF-A0A7S0VJ12-F1
#
_entry.id   AF-A0A7S0VJ12-F1
#
_cell.length_a   1.000
_cell.length_b   1.000
_cell.length_c   1.000
_cell.angle_alpha   90.00
_cell.angle_beta   90.00
_cell.angle_gamma   90.00
#
_symmetry.space_group_name_H-M   'P 1'
#
loop_
_entity.id
_entity.type
_entity.pdbx_description
1 polymer ?
#
loop_
_entity_poly.entity_id
_entity_poly.type
_entity_poly.pdbx_seq_one_letter_code
_entity_poly.pdbx_strand_id
1 'polypeptide(L)'
;CAAMLIGSSVVEITETGWAALVYPLYISSIGALVCLVLHFLATDIMPVKKEADIETVLKVQLIGTSVLMTGVMYPVTVGFLPEVMTIQGVPRPVTADNVYGCVLFGLWAGCAIGFITEYFTSHTYRPV
;
A
#
# COMPACT_ATOMS: atom_id res chain seq x y z
N CYS A 1 9.46 -9.98 -3.89
CA CYS A 1 10.17 -10.99 -4.72
C CYS A 1 9.41 -11.33 -6.00
N ALA A 2 8.17 -11.81 -5.94
CA ALA A 2 7.39 -12.15 -7.14
C ALA A 2 7.30 -11.00 -8.16
N ALA A 3 6.99 -9.78 -7.70
CA ALA A 3 6.91 -8.61 -8.57
C ALA A 3 8.25 -8.26 -9.28
N MET A 4 9.40 -8.43 -8.60
CA MET A 4 10.71 -8.21 -9.22
C MET A 4 11.04 -9.30 -10.25
N LEU A 5 10.68 -10.56 -9.96
CA LEU A 5 10.92 -11.67 -10.88
C LEU A 5 10.13 -11.49 -12.18
N ILE A 6 8.84 -11.10 -12.08
CA ILE A 6 8.03 -10.76 -13.27
C ILE A 6 8.53 -9.47 -13.93
N GLY A 7 8.93 -8.45 -13.16
CA GLY A 7 9.49 -7.23 -13.73
C GLY A 7 10.76 -7.46 -14.54
N SER A 8 11.60 -8.43 -14.13
CA SER A 8 12.84 -8.77 -14.84
C SER A 8 12.64 -9.46 -16.19
N SER A 9 11.45 -10.01 -16.45
CA SER A 9 11.10 -10.59 -17.77
C SER A 9 10.43 -9.60 -18.72
N VAL A 10 10.18 -8.36 -18.27
CA VAL A 10 9.60 -7.28 -19.07
C VAL A 10 10.74 -6.41 -19.62
N VAL A 11 10.79 -6.28 -20.95
CA VAL A 11 11.89 -5.58 -21.64
C VAL A 11 11.85 -4.09 -21.32
N GLU A 12 10.66 -3.49 -21.32
CA GLU A 12 10.46 -2.05 -21.09
C GLU A 12 10.91 -1.62 -19.68
N ILE A 13 10.71 -2.50 -18.67
CA ILE A 13 11.17 -2.25 -17.29
C ILE A 13 12.70 -2.36 -17.21
N THR A 14 13.29 -3.30 -17.94
CA THR A 14 14.74 -3.50 -17.98
C THR A 14 15.46 -2.35 -18.69
N GLU A 15 14.86 -1.80 -19.76
CA GLU A 15 15.38 -0.63 -20.49
C GLU A 15 15.26 0.67 -19.70
N THR A 16 14.16 0.86 -18.95
CA THR A 16 13.99 1.99 -18.03
C THR A 16 15.02 1.98 -16.90
N GLY A 17 15.54 0.79 -16.59
CA GLY A 17 16.67 0.58 -15.71
C GLY A 17 16.32 0.09 -14.32
N TRP A 18 17.34 0.01 -13.45
CA TRP A 18 17.24 -0.59 -12.12
C TRP A 18 16.15 0.03 -11.23
N ALA A 19 15.86 1.32 -11.42
CA ALA A 19 14.85 2.05 -10.65
C ALA A 19 13.42 1.50 -10.86
N ALA A 20 13.08 1.10 -12.09
CA ALA A 20 11.77 0.49 -12.39
C ALA A 20 11.69 -0.94 -11.85
N LEU A 21 12.80 -1.70 -11.92
CA LEU A 21 12.86 -3.09 -11.45
C LEU A 21 12.71 -3.19 -9.93
N VAL A 22 13.28 -2.24 -9.18
CA VAL A 22 13.17 -2.16 -7.72
C VAL A 22 11.92 -1.40 -7.24
N TYR A 23 10.97 -1.07 -8.12
CA TYR A 23 9.68 -0.47 -7.74
C TYR A 23 9.01 -1.12 -6.52
N PRO A 24 8.91 -2.46 -6.40
CA PRO A 24 8.30 -3.09 -5.23
C PRO A 24 9.03 -2.78 -3.90
N LEU A 25 10.34 -2.48 -3.95
CA LEU A 25 11.12 -2.08 -2.78
C LEU A 25 10.82 -0.63 -2.38
N TYR A 26 10.57 0.26 -3.35
CA TYR A 26 10.13 1.63 -3.06
C TYR A 26 8.78 1.66 -2.34
N ILE A 27 7.83 0.80 -2.72
CA ILE A 27 6.54 0.69 -2.00
C ILE A 27 6.77 0.36 -0.52
N SER A 28 7.64 -0.61 -0.23
CA SER A 28 7.93 -1.04 1.13
C SER A 28 8.68 0.02 1.94
N SER A 29 9.65 0.71 1.35
CA SER A 29 10.43 1.73 2.04
C SER A 29 9.60 2.97 2.36
N ILE A 30 8.81 3.44 1.39
CA ILE A 30 7.87 4.55 1.58
C ILE A 30 6.78 4.16 2.58
N GLY A 31 6.25 2.94 2.48
CA GLY A 31 5.30 2.40 3.44
C GLY A 31 5.82 2.44 4.88
N ALA A 32 7.07 2.02 5.10
CA ALA A 32 7.67 2.08 6.43
C ALA A 32 7.78 3.51 6.95
N LEU A 33 8.19 4.47 6.12
CA LEU A 33 8.27 5.89 6.49
C LEU A 33 6.89 6.48 6.80
N VAL A 34 5.89 6.20 5.96
CA VAL A 34 4.51 6.64 6.18
C VAL A 34 3.97 6.07 7.48
N CYS A 35 4.15 4.77 7.73
CA CYS A 35 3.74 4.14 8.98
C CYS A 35 4.41 4.77 10.20
N LEU A 36 5.70 5.09 10.13
CA LEU A 36 6.42 5.74 11.23
C LEU A 36 5.87 7.13 11.50
N VAL A 37 5.71 7.97 10.47
CA VAL A 37 5.16 9.33 10.62
C VAL A 37 3.76 9.29 11.22
N LEU A 38 2.91 8.39 10.72
CA LEU A 38 1.54 8.27 11.18
C LEU A 38 1.45 7.71 12.61
N HIS A 39 2.37 6.83 12.99
CA HIS A 39 2.49 6.33 14.36
C HIS A 39 2.89 7.43 15.34
N PHE A 40 3.88 8.27 15.01
CA PHE A 40 4.23 9.44 15.82
C PHE A 40 3.04 10.39 15.96
N LEU A 41 2.38 10.71 14.85
CA LEU A 41 1.23 11.60 14.85
C LEU A 41 0.05 11.04 15.68
N ALA A 42 -0.22 9.75 15.58
CA ALA A 42 -1.28 9.10 16.36
C ALA A 42 -0.96 9.07 17.86
N THR A 43 0.30 8.83 18.23
CA THR A 43 0.74 8.76 19.63
C THR A 43 0.75 10.12 20.32
N ASP A 44 1.20 11.17 19.62
CA ASP A 44 1.25 12.53 20.18
C ASP A 44 -0.13 13.21 20.24
N ILE A 45 -1.01 12.96 19.26
CA ILE A 45 -2.35 13.58 19.22
C ILE A 45 -3.36 12.83 20.10
N MET A 46 -3.28 11.49 20.16
CA MET A 46 -4.21 10.65 20.91
C MET A 46 -3.46 9.71 21.86
N PRO A 47 -2.95 10.21 23.00
CA PRO A 47 -2.31 9.36 23.99
C PRO A 47 -3.34 8.36 24.55
N VAL A 48 -3.02 7.08 24.44
CA VAL A 48 -3.84 5.97 24.93
C VAL A 48 -3.92 6.04 26.45
N LYS A 49 -5.13 6.25 26.99
CA LYS A 49 -5.38 6.29 28.44
C LYS A 49 -6.31 5.19 28.91
N LYS A 50 -7.09 4.60 28.00
CA LYS A 50 -8.05 3.52 28.25
C LYS A 50 -7.96 2.47 27.14
N GLU A 51 -8.43 1.26 27.42
CA GLU A 51 -8.44 0.15 26.45
C GLU A 51 -9.25 0.48 25.18
N ALA A 52 -10.36 1.20 25.31
CA ALA A 52 -11.16 1.67 24.17
C ALA A 52 -10.40 2.64 23.23
N ASP A 53 -9.38 3.33 23.74
CA ASP A 53 -8.55 4.23 22.94
C ASP A 53 -7.61 3.43 22.02
N ILE A 54 -7.24 2.19 22.41
CA ILE A 54 -6.35 1.33 21.63
C ILE A 54 -6.99 0.99 20.29
N GLU A 55 -8.26 0.54 20.30
CA GLU A 55 -9.01 0.23 19.08
C GLU A 55 -9.16 1.46 18.18
N THR A 56 -9.43 2.61 18.78
CA THR A 56 -9.59 3.87 18.05
C THR A 56 -8.29 4.31 17.39
N VAL A 57 -7.17 4.26 18.11
CA VAL A 57 -5.84 4.60 17.59
C VAL A 57 -5.44 3.62 16.49
N LEU A 58 -5.68 2.32 16.66
CA LEU A 58 -5.36 1.30 15.66
C LEU A 58 -6.14 1.53 14.35
N LYS A 59 -7.43 1.86 14.47
CA LYS A 59 -8.30 2.19 13.32
C LYS A 59 -7.82 3.43 12.59
N VAL A 60 -7.48 4.50 13.32
CA VAL A 60 -6.95 5.73 12.73
C VAL A 60 -5.60 5.47 12.07
N GLN A 61 -4.74 4.63 12.66
CA GLN A 61 -3.47 4.24 12.05
C GLN A 61 -3.69 3.47 10.74
N LEU A 62 -4.64 2.52 10.70
CA LEU A 62 -4.96 1.71 9.52
C LEU A 62 -5.51 2.57 8.37
N ILE A 63 -6.51 3.42 8.64
CA ILE A 63 -7.09 4.32 7.62
C ILE A 63 -6.05 5.35 7.20
N GLY A 64 -5.40 6.00 8.18
CA GLY A 64 -4.48 7.10 7.93
C GLY A 64 -3.29 6.69 7.07
N THR A 65 -2.71 5.51 7.33
CA THR A 65 -1.64 4.97 6.48
C THR A 65 -2.15 4.56 5.10
N SER A 66 -3.36 4.01 4.98
CA SER A 66 -3.95 3.64 3.68
C SER A 66 -4.24 4.86 2.79
N VAL A 67 -4.73 5.95 3.38
CA VAL A 67 -5.00 7.21 2.66
C VAL A 67 -3.68 7.89 2.25
N LEU A 68 -2.71 7.99 3.17
CA LEU A 68 -1.40 8.55 2.84
C LEU A 68 -0.68 7.75 1.76
N MET A 69 -0.68 6.42 1.87
CA MET A 69 -0.07 5.56 0.85
C MET A 69 -0.77 5.71 -0.50
N THR A 70 -2.10 5.83 -0.54
CA THR A 70 -2.84 6.10 -1.78
C THR A 70 -2.32 7.38 -2.47
N GLY A 71 -2.10 8.45 -1.71
CA GLY A 71 -1.58 9.72 -2.24
C GLY A 71 -0.12 9.66 -2.67
N VAL A 72 0.76 9.09 -1.84
CA VAL A 72 2.22 9.06 -2.11
C VAL A 72 2.57 8.07 -3.22
N MET A 73 1.82 6.99 -3.37
CA MET A 73 2.11 5.96 -4.38
C MET A 73 1.85 6.43 -5.81
N TYR A 74 0.97 7.41 -6.03
CA TYR A 74 0.68 7.90 -7.38
C TYR A 74 1.91 8.53 -8.07
N PRO A 75 2.58 9.56 -7.51
CA PRO A 75 3.76 10.14 -8.13
C PRO A 75 4.94 9.15 -8.20
N VAL A 76 5.04 8.21 -7.27
CA VAL A 76 6.08 7.16 -7.31
C VAL A 76 5.84 6.22 -8.49
N THR A 77 4.59 5.83 -8.75
CA THR A 77 4.29 4.93 -9.87
C THR A 77 4.55 5.64 -11.20
N VAL A 78 4.06 6.86 -11.39
CA VAL A 78 4.22 7.61 -12.64
C VAL A 78 5.67 8.06 -12.86
N GLY A 79 6.44 8.30 -11.79
CA GLY A 79 7.83 8.76 -11.90
C GLY A 79 8.87 7.66 -12.13
N PHE A 80 8.63 6.44 -11.64
CA PHE A 80 9.62 5.35 -11.70
C PHE A 80 9.27 4.22 -12.67
N LEU A 81 8.02 4.11 -13.14
CA LEU A 81 7.64 3.12 -14.16
C LEU A 81 7.51 3.75 -15.56
N PRO A 82 7.79 2.98 -16.62
CA PRO A 82 7.48 3.39 -17.98
C PRO A 82 5.96 3.52 -18.21
N GLU A 83 5.56 4.41 -19.12
CA GLU A 83 4.14 4.64 -19.45
C GLU A 83 3.43 3.40 -20.00
N VAL A 84 4.17 2.54 -20.71
CA VAL A 84 3.66 1.32 -21.35
C VAL A 84 4.62 0.16 -21.11
N MET A 85 4.08 -0.99 -20.73
CA MET A 85 4.82 -2.22 -20.45
C MET A 85 4.06 -3.44 -20.99
N THR A 86 4.79 -4.40 -21.56
CA THR A 86 4.21 -5.64 -22.08
C THR A 86 4.53 -6.80 -21.15
N ILE A 87 3.54 -7.24 -20.36
CA ILE A 87 3.71 -8.36 -19.42
C ILE A 87 3.37 -9.67 -20.12
N GLN A 88 4.28 -10.64 -20.08
CA GLN A 88 4.00 -11.98 -20.64
C GLN A 88 2.78 -12.63 -19.98
N GLY A 89 1.83 -13.07 -20.80
CA GLY A 89 0.54 -13.63 -20.36
C GLY A 89 -0.61 -12.63 -20.34
N VAL A 90 -0.35 -11.33 -20.59
CA VAL A 90 -1.38 -10.31 -20.75
C VAL A 90 -1.37 -9.79 -22.19
N PRO A 91 -2.41 -10.04 -23.01
CA PRO A 91 -2.43 -9.66 -24.42
C PRO A 91 -2.59 -8.15 -24.67
N ARG A 92 -2.77 -7.36 -23.60
CA ARG A 92 -2.95 -5.90 -23.65
C ARG A 92 -1.71 -5.18 -23.08
N PRO A 93 -1.34 -4.02 -23.64
CA PRO A 93 -0.34 -3.17 -23.01
C PRO A 93 -0.82 -2.76 -21.62
N VAL A 94 0.07 -2.84 -20.64
CA VAL A 94 -0.17 -2.42 -19.26
C VAL A 94 0.47 -1.05 -19.08
N THR A 95 -0.29 -0.09 -18.54
CA THR A 95 0.22 1.25 -18.26
C THR A 95 0.58 1.41 -16.79
N ALA A 96 1.37 2.43 -16.46
CA ALA A 96 1.71 2.78 -15.07
C ALA A 96 0.45 2.98 -14.19
N ASP A 97 -0.62 3.56 -14.75
CA ASP A 97 -1.91 3.72 -14.06
C ASP A 97 -2.58 2.39 -13.72
N ASN A 98 -2.45 1.36 -14.58
CA ASN A 98 -2.96 0.02 -14.28
C ASN A 98 -2.20 -0.60 -13.10
N VAL A 99 -0.89 -0.38 -13.02
CA VAL A 99 -0.05 -0.86 -11.90
C VAL A 99 -0.43 -0.13 -10.62
N TYR A 100 -0.61 1.18 -10.68
CA TYR A 100 -1.10 1.97 -9.54
C TYR A 100 -2.46 1.46 -9.06
N GLY A 101 -3.39 1.21 -9.99
CA GLY A 101 -4.69 0.60 -9.68
C GLY A 101 -4.56 -0.74 -8.95
N CYS A 102 -3.68 -1.64 -9.40
CA CYS A 102 -3.41 -2.91 -8.72
C CYS A 102 -2.91 -2.71 -7.28
N VAL A 103 -2.01 -1.74 -7.06
CA VAL A 103 -1.52 -1.41 -5.72
C VAL A 103 -2.65 -0.88 -4.83
N LEU A 104 -3.50 0.00 -5.36
CA LEU A 104 -4.65 0.53 -4.63
C LEU A 104 -5.65 -0.56 -4.25
N PHE A 105 -6.02 -1.44 -5.18
CA PHE A 105 -6.94 -2.53 -4.87
C PHE A 105 -6.38 -3.45 -3.78
N GLY A 106 -5.08 -3.78 -3.83
CA GLY A 106 -4.43 -4.55 -2.77
C GLY A 106 -4.43 -3.83 -1.42
N LEU A 107 -4.13 -2.54 -1.41
CA LEU A 107 -4.10 -1.71 -0.21
C LEU A 107 -5.48 -1.61 0.46
N TRP A 108 -6.51 -1.25 -0.31
CA TRP A 108 -7.87 -1.10 0.21
C TRP A 108 -8.53 -2.43 0.53
N ALA A 109 -8.22 -3.51 -0.20
CA ALA A 109 -8.63 -4.86 0.18
C ALA A 109 -8.04 -5.26 1.55
N GLY A 110 -6.76 -4.99 1.78
CA GLY A 110 -6.13 -5.21 3.09
C GLY A 110 -6.78 -4.39 4.20
N CYS A 111 -7.10 -3.13 3.93
CA CYS A 111 -7.82 -2.26 4.87
C CYS A 111 -9.21 -2.81 5.19
N ALA A 112 -9.98 -3.22 4.18
CA ALA A 112 -11.31 -3.81 4.35
C ALA A 112 -11.26 -5.11 5.16
N ILE A 113 -10.28 -5.99 4.91
CA ILE A 113 -10.07 -7.20 5.70
C ILE A 113 -9.80 -6.84 7.17
N GLY A 114 -8.96 -5.83 7.42
CA GLY A 114 -8.69 -5.34 8.78
C GLY A 114 -9.96 -4.90 9.52
N PHE A 115 -10.85 -4.16 8.86
CA PHE A 115 -12.13 -3.77 9.44
C PHE A 115 -13.08 -4.93 9.71
N ILE A 116 -13.16 -5.88 8.77
CA ILE A 116 -14.00 -7.05 8.92
C ILE A 116 -13.50 -7.89 10.10
N THR A 117 -12.19 -8.10 10.21
CA THR A 117 -11.60 -8.81 11.35
C THR A 117 -11.86 -8.07 12.66
N GLU A 118 -11.67 -6.75 12.72
CA GLU A 118 -11.97 -5.96 13.91
C GLU A 118 -13.45 -6.11 14.34
N TYR A 119 -14.38 -6.12 13.37
CA TYR A 119 -15.80 -6.31 13.64
C TYR A 119 -16.11 -7.67 14.28
N PHE A 120 -15.44 -8.75 13.85
CA PHE A 120 -15.65 -10.10 14.38
C PHE A 120 -14.84 -10.43 15.64
N THR A 121 -13.80 -9.65 15.96
CA THR A 121 -12.91 -9.97 17.10
C THR A 121 -12.95 -8.94 18.23
N SER A 122 -13.47 -7.72 18.02
CA SER A 122 -13.54 -6.73 19.10
C SER A 122 -14.69 -7.04 20.06
N HIS A 123 -14.49 -6.72 21.34
CA HIS A 123 -15.55 -6.78 22.36
C HIS A 123 -16.57 -5.63 22.25
N THR A 124 -16.28 -4.63 21.40
CA THR A 124 -17.05 -3.39 21.24
C THR A 124 -18.21 -3.53 20.25
N TYR A 125 -18.15 -4.48 19.30
CA TYR A 125 -19.21 -4.76 18.33
C TYR A 125 -19.93 -6.09 18.63
N ARG A 126 -21.16 -6.27 18.15
CA ARG A 126 -21.83 -7.59 18.05
C ARG A 126 -21.79 -8.00 16.58
N PRO A 127 -21.33 -9.21 16.19
CA PRO A 127 -21.45 -10.44 16.95
C PRO A 127 -20.10 -11.03 17.40
N VAL A 128 -20.16 -11.64 18.58
CA VAL A 128 -19.18 -12.51 19.24
C VAL A 128 -18.55 -13.57 18.33
#